data_AF-A0A0U1NQQ2-F1
#
_entry.id   AF-A0A0U1NQQ2-F1
#
_cell.length_a   1.000
_cell.length_b   1.000
_cell.length_c   1.000
_cell.angle_alpha   90.00
_cell.angle_beta   90.00
_cell.angle_gamma   90.00
#
_symmetry.space_group_name_H-M   'P 1'
#
loop_
_entity.id
_entity.type
_entity.pdbx_description
1 polymer ?
#
loop_
_entity_poly.entity_id
_entity_poly.type
_entity_poly.pdbx_seq_one_letter_code
_entity_poly.pdbx_strand_id
1 'polypeptide(L)'
;MTPNAFNGDGVIPKDWAHTGAEALSFVTAPPNHAGIAYTRFKGQRNLPYKEAEPYKSSLYYWWWAFLRRNKQYRNTCGKFGAGKMAHLYRDFGDVFDGTFLEWWDDHQSLFAEQSFVGEHNDNHGKLTYQIDPSRPLHHIQEEVKALHMRAQAIMPAGRSTVTSTAQYPIYTNVSAHTLHRVISVWDLKQTHPTDSAYDLGILAGLRPNLMSLSKYGATRTSKALEIERHNKRARISISNQTNRYLRTAEQYIHNVGHGEFPKALRR
;
A
#
# COMPACT_ATOMS: atom_id res chain seq x y z
N MET A 1 13.90 -24.95 -29.00
CA MET A 1 12.82 -25.54 -28.20
C MET A 1 13.44 -26.56 -27.26
N THR A 2 13.66 -26.16 -26.01
CA THR A 2 13.37 -26.90 -24.77
C THR A 2 13.72 -25.96 -23.59
N PRO A 3 12.98 -26.00 -22.47
CA PRO A 3 13.07 -25.02 -21.40
C PRO A 3 14.03 -25.46 -20.29
N ASN A 4 14.86 -24.54 -19.80
CA ASN A 4 15.63 -24.75 -18.58
C ASN A 4 14.69 -24.66 -17.37
N ALA A 5 14.49 -25.79 -16.70
CA ALA A 5 13.85 -25.89 -15.40
C ALA A 5 14.77 -25.23 -14.35
N PHE A 6 14.26 -24.18 -13.69
CA PHE A 6 14.89 -23.62 -12.51
C PHE A 6 14.49 -24.45 -11.29
N ASN A 7 15.45 -25.18 -10.72
CA ASN A 7 15.32 -25.81 -9.41
C ASN A 7 15.09 -24.73 -8.34
N GLY A 8 13.94 -24.82 -7.69
CA GLY A 8 13.59 -24.02 -6.52
C GLY A 8 14.11 -24.67 -5.24
N ASP A 9 15.42 -24.64 -5.02
CA ASP A 9 16.02 -25.06 -3.75
C ASP A 9 16.10 -23.84 -2.81
N GLY A 10 15.09 -23.71 -1.96
CA GLY A 10 15.09 -22.78 -0.84
C GLY A 10 16.05 -23.22 0.24
N VAL A 11 17.36 -23.04 0.02
CA VAL A 11 18.37 -23.21 1.07
C VAL A 11 18.36 -21.96 1.96
N ILE A 12 17.95 -22.13 3.21
CA ILE A 12 18.09 -21.12 4.26
C ILE A 12 19.56 -21.13 4.73
N PRO A 13 20.29 -20.00 4.71
CA PRO A 13 21.62 -19.92 5.30
C PRO A 13 21.61 -20.29 6.78
N LYS A 14 22.62 -21.06 7.21
CA LYS A 14 22.73 -21.72 8.52
C LYS A 14 22.87 -20.76 9.71
N ASP A 15 23.02 -19.47 9.45
CA ASP A 15 23.39 -18.44 10.42
C ASP A 15 22.18 -17.81 11.16
N TRP A 16 20.95 -18.19 10.82
CA TRP A 16 19.72 -17.69 11.48
C TRP A 16 19.37 -18.43 12.79
N ALA A 17 20.17 -19.39 13.24
CA ALA A 17 19.94 -20.10 14.50
C ALA A 17 20.21 -19.24 15.77
N HIS A 18 20.30 -17.92 15.63
CA HIS A 18 20.52 -16.99 16.73
C HIS A 18 19.27 -16.12 17.01
N THR A 19 18.57 -16.51 18.08
CA THR A 19 17.99 -15.63 19.10
C THR A 19 16.77 -14.79 18.73
N GLY A 20 15.57 -15.32 18.99
CA GLY A 20 14.41 -14.52 19.45
C GLY A 20 13.70 -13.62 18.44
N ALA A 21 14.07 -13.59 17.16
CA ALA A 21 13.34 -12.83 16.16
C ALA A 21 11.92 -13.42 15.95
N GLU A 22 10.92 -12.79 16.55
CA GLU A 22 9.52 -13.14 16.40
C GLU A 22 9.14 -13.06 14.90
N ALA A 23 8.55 -14.13 14.37
CA ALA A 23 8.20 -14.18 12.95
C ALA A 23 7.00 -13.26 12.69
N LEU A 24 7.26 -12.03 12.23
CA LEU A 24 6.22 -11.05 11.92
C LEU A 24 5.39 -11.50 10.70
N SER A 25 4.07 -11.54 10.88
CA SER A 25 3.11 -11.82 9.82
C SER A 25 2.45 -10.53 9.36
N PHE A 26 2.31 -10.32 8.06
CA PHE A 26 1.72 -9.11 7.50
C PHE A 26 0.57 -9.43 6.54
N VAL A 27 -0.49 -8.60 6.55
CA VAL A 27 -1.62 -8.68 5.61
C VAL A 27 -1.14 -8.52 4.16
N THR A 28 -0.23 -7.57 3.96
CA THR A 28 0.35 -7.29 2.64
C THR A 28 1.86 -7.45 2.70
N ALA A 29 2.47 -7.69 1.55
CA ALA A 29 3.92 -7.89 1.50
C ALA A 29 4.65 -6.68 2.10
N PRO A 30 5.54 -6.88 3.10
CA PRO A 30 6.39 -5.82 3.65
C PRO A 30 7.34 -5.25 2.58
N PRO A 31 8.01 -4.12 2.84
CA PRO A 31 8.99 -3.59 1.90
C PRO A 31 10.15 -4.57 1.68
N ASN A 32 10.58 -4.68 0.42
CA ASN A 32 11.77 -5.44 0.07
C ASN A 32 13.00 -4.68 0.56
N HIS A 33 13.55 -5.04 1.72
CA HIS A 33 14.91 -4.65 2.12
C HIS A 33 15.83 -5.87 2.01
N ALA A 34 17.15 -5.63 1.93
CA ALA A 34 18.15 -6.69 1.79
C ALA A 34 18.08 -7.75 2.92
N GLY A 35 17.53 -7.39 4.08
CA GLY A 35 17.29 -8.28 5.22
C GLY A 35 16.00 -9.11 5.18
N ILE A 36 15.08 -8.87 4.23
CA ILE A 36 13.78 -9.57 4.09
C ILE A 36 13.76 -10.58 2.92
N ALA A 37 14.92 -10.89 2.33
CA ALA A 37 15.09 -11.84 1.22
C ALA A 37 14.48 -13.26 1.46
N TYR A 38 14.05 -13.55 2.68
CA TYR A 38 13.53 -14.84 3.14
C TYR A 38 12.02 -14.84 3.43
N THR A 39 11.30 -13.72 3.28
CA THR A 39 9.83 -13.75 3.44
C THR A 39 9.17 -14.49 2.29
N ARG A 40 7.97 -15.06 2.55
CA ARG A 40 7.17 -15.79 1.54
C ARG A 40 6.81 -14.97 0.30
N PHE A 41 7.07 -13.66 0.31
CA PHE A 41 6.77 -12.72 -0.76
C PHE A 41 7.88 -12.69 -1.83
N LYS A 42 8.24 -13.86 -2.35
CA LYS A 42 9.20 -14.00 -3.45
C LYS A 42 8.50 -13.71 -4.79
N GLY A 43 8.40 -12.43 -5.14
CA GLY A 43 7.96 -12.00 -6.46
C GLY A 43 8.42 -10.56 -6.76
N GLN A 44 8.88 -10.30 -7.99
CA GLN A 44 9.10 -8.92 -8.43
C GLN A 44 7.77 -8.18 -8.44
N ARG A 45 7.60 -7.26 -7.49
CA ARG A 45 6.38 -6.45 -7.37
C ARG A 45 6.41 -5.36 -8.44
N ASN A 46 5.23 -5.03 -8.97
CA ASN A 46 5.08 -3.92 -9.88
C ASN A 46 5.51 -2.62 -9.18
N LEU A 47 6.58 -2.02 -9.70
CA LEU A 47 7.08 -0.73 -9.23
C LEU A 47 6.05 0.38 -9.54
N PRO A 48 5.95 1.41 -8.69
CA PRO A 48 5.02 2.52 -8.92
C PRO A 48 5.36 3.34 -10.18
N TYR A 49 6.63 3.40 -10.56
CA TYR A 49 7.15 4.05 -11.76
C TYR A 49 8.48 3.41 -12.18
N LYS A 50 8.93 3.72 -13.39
CA LYS A 50 10.19 3.19 -13.94
C LYS A 50 11.37 3.66 -13.07
N GLU A 51 12.20 2.74 -12.60
CA GLU A 51 13.32 3.00 -11.67
C GLU A 51 12.93 3.40 -10.24
N ALA A 52 11.73 3.03 -9.76
CA ALA A 52 11.42 3.21 -8.35
C ALA A 52 12.19 2.21 -7.47
N GLU A 53 12.64 2.68 -6.31
CA GLU A 53 13.20 1.81 -5.28
C GLU A 53 12.26 0.66 -4.91
N PRO A 54 12.76 -0.58 -4.72
CA PRO A 54 11.92 -1.76 -4.48
C PRO A 54 10.93 -1.61 -3.32
N TYR A 55 11.33 -0.95 -2.23
CA TYR A 55 10.47 -0.72 -1.07
C TYR A 55 9.23 0.14 -1.37
N LYS A 56 9.26 0.97 -2.43
CA LYS A 56 8.12 1.81 -2.85
C LYS A 56 6.96 1.01 -3.46
N SER A 57 7.17 -0.29 -3.71
CA SER A 57 6.09 -1.21 -4.07
C SER A 57 5.21 -1.61 -2.87
N SER A 58 5.67 -1.35 -1.65
CA SER A 58 4.98 -1.66 -0.40
C SER A 58 3.93 -0.62 -0.04
N LEU A 59 2.77 -1.07 0.47
CA LEU A 59 1.73 -0.17 0.99
C LEU A 59 2.18 0.58 2.24
N TYR A 60 3.06 -0.02 3.04
CA TYR A 60 3.61 0.59 4.25
C TYR A 60 4.48 1.82 3.94
N TYR A 61 5.21 1.80 2.81
CA TYR A 61 5.91 3.00 2.32
C TYR A 61 4.93 4.13 2.01
N TRP A 62 3.82 3.81 1.36
CA TRP A 62 2.83 4.84 1.03
C TRP A 62 2.12 5.36 2.28
N TRP A 63 1.85 4.50 3.26
CA TRP A 63 1.34 4.91 4.56
C TRP A 63 2.22 6.03 5.16
N TRP A 64 3.52 5.76 5.27
CA TRP A 64 4.52 6.71 5.76
C TRP A 64 4.61 7.96 4.89
N ALA A 65 4.62 7.80 3.56
CA ALA A 65 4.73 8.92 2.62
C ALA A 65 3.53 9.87 2.72
N PHE A 66 2.30 9.35 2.87
CA PHE A 66 1.09 10.15 3.07
C PHE A 66 1.10 10.84 4.43
N LEU A 67 1.56 10.18 5.50
CA LEU A 67 1.67 10.82 6.81
C LEU A 67 2.61 12.03 6.79
N ARG A 68 3.71 11.96 6.02
CA ARG A 68 4.61 13.11 5.80
C ARG A 68 3.96 14.32 5.12
N ARG A 69 2.80 14.15 4.47
CA ARG A 69 2.01 15.25 3.89
C ARG A 69 0.94 15.78 4.85
N ASN A 70 0.76 15.16 6.01
CA ASN A 70 -0.20 15.61 7.01
C ASN A 70 0.37 16.81 7.80
N LYS A 71 -0.24 17.99 7.61
CA LYS A 71 0.17 19.25 8.26
C LYS A 71 0.01 19.19 9.79
N GLN A 72 -1.01 18.50 10.31
CA GLN A 72 -1.23 18.36 11.75
C GLN A 72 -0.17 17.47 12.39
N TYR A 73 0.22 16.39 11.71
CA TYR A 73 1.30 15.52 12.17
C TYR A 73 2.64 16.24 12.15
N ARG A 74 2.99 16.94 11.06
CA ARG A 74 4.19 17.78 10.98
C ARG A 74 4.28 18.79 12.13
N ASN A 75 3.17 19.47 12.45
CA ASN A 75 3.11 20.39 13.57
C ASN A 75 3.30 19.70 14.93
N THR A 76 2.85 18.45 15.06
CA THR A 76 3.02 17.65 16.28
C THR A 76 4.48 17.20 16.43
N CYS A 77 5.13 16.77 15.34
CA CYS A 77 6.57 16.46 15.32
C CYS A 77 7.42 17.68 15.73
N GLY A 78 7.14 18.85 15.16
CA GLY A 78 7.84 20.10 15.52
C GLY A 78 7.61 20.58 16.97
N LYS A 79 6.67 19.96 17.69
CA LYS A 79 6.41 20.20 19.12
C LYS A 79 6.76 19.00 19.98
N PHE A 80 7.66 18.13 19.50
CA PHE A 80 8.12 16.93 20.21
C PHE A 80 6.97 16.04 20.71
N GLY A 81 5.94 15.88 19.88
CA GLY A 81 4.79 15.03 20.20
C GLY A 81 3.59 15.74 20.84
N ALA A 82 3.70 17.02 21.19
CA ALA A 82 2.57 17.77 21.71
C ALA A 82 1.62 18.24 20.58
N GLY A 83 0.36 17.79 20.60
CA GLY A 83 -0.64 18.26 19.65
C GLY A 83 -1.80 17.28 19.42
N LYS A 84 -2.56 17.55 18.36
CA LYS A 84 -3.74 16.75 17.98
C LYS A 84 -3.40 15.31 17.59
N MET A 85 -2.16 15.06 17.15
CA MET A 85 -1.70 13.74 16.71
C MET A 85 -0.71 13.09 17.69
N ALA A 86 -0.77 13.47 18.98
CA ALA A 86 0.16 12.96 20.00
C ALA A 86 0.15 11.43 20.13
N HIS A 87 -1.03 10.81 19.99
CA HIS A 87 -1.18 9.35 20.01
C HIS A 87 -0.36 8.69 18.90
N LEU A 88 -0.44 9.24 17.68
CA LEU A 88 0.25 8.73 16.50
C LEU A 88 1.75 9.00 16.58
N TYR A 89 2.15 10.12 17.17
CA TYR A 89 3.55 10.45 17.41
C TYR A 89 4.19 9.52 18.44
N ARG A 90 3.46 9.12 19.49
CA ARG A 90 3.97 8.14 20.47
C ARG A 90 4.35 6.82 19.80
N ASP A 91 3.58 6.41 18.80
CA ASP A 91 3.79 5.14 18.15
C ASP A 91 4.83 5.24 17.01
N PHE A 92 4.84 6.34 16.24
CA PHE A 92 5.67 6.46 15.02
C PHE A 92 6.85 7.45 15.10
N GLY A 93 6.97 8.20 16.19
CA GLY A 93 8.02 9.21 16.37
C GLY A 93 8.00 10.33 15.32
N ASP A 94 9.16 10.87 14.99
CA ASP A 94 9.30 11.86 13.93
C ASP A 94 9.58 11.19 12.58
N VAL A 95 8.52 10.98 11.79
CA VAL A 95 8.64 10.42 10.42
C VAL A 95 9.38 11.32 9.42
N PHE A 96 9.76 12.54 9.82
CA PHE A 96 10.59 13.43 9.01
C PHE A 96 12.08 13.25 9.28
N ASP A 97 12.44 12.56 10.36
CA ASP A 97 13.82 12.24 10.71
C ASP A 97 14.22 10.89 10.08
N GLY A 98 15.23 10.90 9.21
CA GLY A 98 15.71 9.71 8.52
C GLY A 98 14.91 9.26 7.27
N THR A 99 15.26 8.07 6.80
CA THR A 99 14.69 7.40 5.62
C THR A 99 13.56 6.45 6.00
N PHE A 100 12.76 6.04 5.01
CA PHE A 100 11.68 5.08 5.25
C PHE A 100 12.19 3.73 5.77
N LEU A 101 13.37 3.27 5.33
CA LEU A 101 13.88 1.96 5.75
C LEU A 101 14.33 1.97 7.20
N GLU A 102 15.05 3.01 7.62
CA GLU A 102 15.43 3.21 9.03
C GLU A 102 14.19 3.27 9.93
N TRP A 103 13.19 4.06 9.53
CA TRP A 103 11.92 4.12 10.24
C TRP A 103 11.20 2.76 10.24
N TRP A 104 11.19 2.03 9.13
CA TRP A 104 10.48 0.75 9.04
C TRP A 104 11.05 -0.32 9.97
N ASP A 105 12.38 -0.38 10.11
CA ASP A 105 13.05 -1.41 10.91
C ASP A 105 12.60 -1.37 12.38
N ASP A 106 12.38 -0.17 12.92
CA ASP A 106 11.93 0.05 14.30
C ASP A 106 10.39 -0.06 14.48
N HIS A 107 9.61 0.09 13.40
CA HIS A 107 8.15 0.28 13.47
C HIS A 107 7.33 -0.85 12.83
N GLN A 108 7.98 -1.83 12.20
CA GLN A 108 7.30 -2.92 11.49
C GLN A 108 6.32 -3.74 12.35
N SER A 109 6.59 -3.89 13.65
CA SER A 109 5.72 -4.63 14.57
C SER A 109 4.33 -4.00 14.71
N LEU A 110 4.21 -2.68 14.55
CA LEU A 110 2.92 -1.95 14.59
C LEU A 110 1.98 -2.34 13.44
N PHE A 111 2.54 -2.85 12.35
CA PHE A 111 1.84 -3.26 11.14
C PHE A 111 1.70 -4.79 11.00
N ALA A 112 2.32 -5.54 11.91
CA ALA A 112 2.27 -6.99 11.93
C ALA A 112 1.00 -7.48 12.64
N GLU A 113 0.47 -8.61 12.18
CA GLU A 113 -0.57 -9.35 12.89
C GLU A 113 -0.04 -9.79 14.24
N GLN A 114 -0.78 -9.50 15.30
CA GLN A 114 -0.44 -9.91 16.65
C GLN A 114 -0.73 -11.41 16.77
N SER A 115 0.32 -12.19 16.96
CA SER A 115 0.19 -13.61 17.30
C SER A 115 -0.55 -13.71 18.63
N PHE A 116 -1.80 -14.17 18.60
CA PHE A 116 -2.56 -14.38 19.82
C PHE A 116 -1.89 -15.47 20.67
N VAL A 117 -1.06 -15.07 21.63
CA VAL A 117 -0.56 -15.93 22.72
C VAL A 117 -1.28 -15.51 24.01
N GLY A 118 -2.61 -15.48 23.96
CA GLY A 118 -3.43 -15.30 25.15
C GLY A 118 -3.74 -16.65 25.79
N GLU A 119 -3.27 -16.88 27.03
CA GLU A 119 -3.95 -17.79 27.96
C GLU A 119 -5.31 -17.16 28.31
N HIS A 120 -6.31 -17.38 27.47
CA HIS A 120 -7.70 -17.19 27.84
C HIS A 120 -8.29 -18.55 28.19
N ASN A 121 -8.79 -18.65 29.42
CA ASN A 121 -9.30 -19.87 30.03
C ASN A 121 -10.70 -20.27 29.52
N ASP A 122 -11.04 -19.92 28.27
CA ASP A 122 -12.30 -20.28 27.63
C ASP A 122 -12.03 -21.12 26.38
N ASN A 123 -12.30 -22.42 26.55
CA ASN A 123 -11.95 -23.52 25.68
C ASN A 123 -12.94 -23.66 24.51
N HIS A 124 -13.12 -22.59 23.72
CA HIS A 124 -13.95 -22.62 22.52
C HIS A 124 -13.11 -22.36 21.26
N GLY A 125 -12.66 -23.45 20.60
CA GLY A 125 -12.19 -23.40 19.22
C GLY A 125 -10.68 -23.29 18.98
N LYS A 126 -9.82 -23.54 19.97
CA LYS A 126 -8.36 -23.58 19.78
C LYS A 126 -7.92 -24.93 19.19
N LEU A 127 -7.36 -24.92 17.98
CA LEU A 127 -6.73 -26.10 17.36
C LEU A 127 -5.21 -26.03 17.58
N THR A 128 -4.67 -26.97 18.36
CA THR A 128 -3.22 -27.15 18.51
C THR A 128 -2.70 -28.08 17.42
N TYR A 129 -1.82 -27.58 16.55
CA TYR A 129 -1.18 -28.36 15.49
C TYR A 129 0.32 -28.42 15.73
N GLN A 130 0.87 -29.63 15.87
CA GLN A 130 2.31 -29.83 16.04
C GLN A 130 2.95 -30.04 14.67
N ILE A 131 3.86 -29.12 14.30
CA ILE A 131 4.59 -29.19 13.04
C ILE A 131 5.83 -30.07 13.24
N ASP A 132 5.96 -31.11 12.41
CA ASP A 132 7.22 -31.86 12.27
C ASP A 132 8.16 -31.09 11.32
N PRO A 133 9.26 -30.51 11.81
CA PRO A 133 10.17 -29.71 10.97
C PRO A 133 10.88 -30.51 9.88
N SER A 134 10.91 -31.84 9.97
CA SER A 134 11.55 -32.70 8.98
C SER A 134 10.73 -32.86 7.69
N ARG A 135 9.43 -32.51 7.74
CA ARG A 135 8.54 -32.65 6.58
C ARG A 135 8.75 -31.53 5.56
N PRO A 136 8.60 -31.83 4.25
CA PRO A 136 8.63 -30.80 3.22
C PRO A 136 7.57 -29.70 3.46
N LEU A 137 7.94 -28.44 3.22
CA LEU A 137 7.09 -27.27 3.47
C LEU A 137 5.71 -27.35 2.78
N HIS A 138 5.65 -27.87 1.55
CA HIS A 138 4.40 -27.95 0.81
C HIS A 138 3.37 -28.87 1.49
N HIS A 139 3.80 -30.01 2.05
CA HIS A 139 2.93 -30.89 2.82
C HIS A 139 2.39 -30.21 4.08
N ILE A 140 3.25 -29.47 4.81
CA ILE A 140 2.83 -28.72 6.00
C ILE A 140 1.79 -27.65 5.61
N GLN A 141 2.00 -26.94 4.50
CA GLN A 141 1.07 -25.92 4.00
C GLN A 141 -0.29 -26.50 3.61
N GLU A 142 -0.31 -27.64 2.90
CA GLU A 142 -1.55 -28.31 2.50
C GLU A 142 -2.33 -28.82 3.71
N GLU A 143 -1.64 -29.36 4.71
CA GLU A 143 -2.26 -29.89 5.92
C GLU A 143 -2.87 -28.77 6.77
N VAL A 144 -2.12 -27.69 7.03
CA VAL A 144 -2.64 -26.51 7.73
C VAL A 144 -3.83 -25.92 7.00
N LYS A 145 -3.78 -25.84 5.66
CA LYS A 145 -4.91 -25.38 4.83
C LYS A 145 -6.12 -26.29 4.99
N ALA A 146 -5.93 -27.62 4.95
CA ALA A 146 -7.02 -28.57 5.12
C ALA A 146 -7.67 -28.47 6.51
N LEU A 147 -6.86 -28.34 7.57
CA LEU A 147 -7.34 -28.12 8.94
C LEU A 147 -8.15 -26.84 9.07
N HIS A 148 -7.66 -25.73 8.52
CA HIS A 148 -8.36 -24.45 8.50
C HIS A 148 -9.71 -24.55 7.79
N MET A 149 -9.76 -25.18 6.61
CA MET A 149 -11.00 -25.35 5.85
C MET A 149 -12.01 -26.24 6.58
N ARG A 150 -11.56 -27.32 7.23
CA ARG A 150 -12.43 -28.20 8.03
C ARG A 150 -13.02 -27.45 9.23
N ALA A 151 -12.21 -26.65 9.92
CA ALA A 151 -12.69 -25.83 11.04
C ALA A 151 -13.75 -24.81 10.57
N GLN A 152 -13.52 -24.15 9.43
CA GLN A 152 -14.50 -23.22 8.86
C GLN A 152 -15.79 -23.89 8.37
N ALA A 153 -15.71 -25.11 7.83
CA ALA A 153 -16.89 -25.85 7.38
C ALA A 153 -17.81 -26.30 8.54
N ILE A 154 -17.25 -26.45 9.74
CA ILE A 154 -17.98 -26.83 10.96
C ILE A 154 -18.56 -25.60 11.67
N MET A 155 -18.00 -24.41 11.46
CA MET A 155 -18.51 -23.16 12.03
C MET A 155 -19.66 -22.58 11.18
N PRO A 156 -20.75 -22.05 11.79
CA PRO A 156 -21.85 -21.47 11.03
C PRO A 156 -21.39 -20.29 10.18
N ALA A 157 -21.97 -20.13 8.98
CA ALA A 157 -21.67 -19.12 7.97
C ALA A 157 -22.02 -17.66 8.38
N GLY A 158 -22.01 -17.34 9.66
CA GLY A 158 -21.92 -15.95 10.11
C GLY A 158 -20.54 -15.44 9.72
N ARG A 159 -20.44 -14.66 8.65
CA ARG A 159 -19.19 -14.04 8.16
C ARG A 159 -18.36 -13.52 9.34
N SER A 160 -17.37 -14.28 9.80
CA SER A 160 -16.29 -13.72 10.58
C SER A 160 -15.50 -12.89 9.58
N THR A 161 -15.78 -11.59 9.53
CA THR A 161 -14.84 -10.67 8.89
C THR A 161 -13.61 -10.71 9.77
N VAL A 162 -12.66 -11.60 9.44
CA VAL A 162 -11.35 -11.64 10.08
C VAL A 162 -10.78 -10.23 9.93
N THR A 163 -10.84 -9.48 11.02
CA THR A 163 -10.29 -8.14 11.11
C THR A 163 -8.82 -8.33 11.42
N SER A 164 -7.97 -7.59 10.71
CA SER A 164 -6.53 -7.56 11.00
C SER A 164 -6.33 -7.18 12.46
N THR A 165 -5.46 -7.92 13.14
CA THR A 165 -5.07 -7.73 14.54
C THR A 165 -3.93 -6.73 14.69
N ALA A 166 -3.37 -6.25 13.58
CA ALA A 166 -2.35 -5.21 13.60
C ALA A 166 -2.88 -3.91 14.23
N GLN A 167 -2.03 -3.18 14.94
CA GLN A 167 -2.38 -1.89 15.52
C GLN A 167 -2.74 -0.87 14.43
N TYR A 168 -2.02 -0.91 13.30
CA TYR A 168 -2.28 -0.09 12.12
C TYR A 168 -2.55 -0.97 10.89
N PRO A 169 -3.78 -1.48 10.72
CA PRO A 169 -4.10 -2.43 9.68
C PRO A 169 -4.18 -1.79 8.28
N ILE A 170 -3.85 -2.58 7.25
CA ILE A 170 -4.08 -2.21 5.85
C ILE A 170 -5.50 -2.60 5.46
N TYR A 171 -6.38 -1.60 5.28
CA TYR A 171 -7.81 -1.84 5.04
C TYR A 171 -8.12 -2.35 3.64
N THR A 172 -7.41 -1.85 2.63
CA THR A 172 -7.61 -2.25 1.22
C THR A 172 -6.29 -2.33 0.48
N ASN A 173 -6.22 -3.21 -0.52
CA ASN A 173 -5.04 -3.32 -1.38
C ASN A 173 -5.17 -2.37 -2.58
N VAL A 174 -4.43 -1.26 -2.54
CA VAL A 174 -4.36 -0.28 -3.65
C VAL A 174 -3.01 -0.41 -4.35
N SER A 175 -2.99 -0.30 -5.68
CA SER A 175 -1.72 -0.41 -6.42
C SER A 175 -0.77 0.75 -6.09
N ALA A 176 0.52 0.43 -5.90
CA ALA A 176 1.57 1.42 -5.64
C ALA A 176 1.62 2.50 -6.74
N HIS A 177 1.36 2.14 -8.00
CA HIS A 177 1.26 3.08 -9.11
C HIS A 177 0.16 4.13 -8.91
N THR A 178 -1.00 3.73 -8.40
CA THR A 178 -2.11 4.66 -8.13
C THR A 178 -1.76 5.59 -6.99
N LEU A 179 -1.18 5.06 -5.91
CA LEU A 179 -0.76 5.84 -4.75
C LEU A 179 0.31 6.88 -5.14
N HIS A 180 1.26 6.49 -5.99
CA HIS A 180 2.21 7.42 -6.59
C HIS A 180 1.53 8.54 -7.37
N ARG A 181 0.58 8.23 -8.28
CA ARG A 181 -0.13 9.28 -9.03
C ARG A 181 -0.91 10.23 -8.10
N VAL A 182 -1.57 9.67 -7.09
CA VAL A 182 -2.33 10.45 -6.10
C VAL A 182 -1.42 11.43 -5.35
N ILE A 183 -0.30 10.95 -4.81
CA ILE A 183 0.62 11.81 -4.05
C ILE A 183 1.34 12.82 -4.94
N SER A 184 1.73 12.44 -6.16
CA SER A 184 2.43 13.34 -7.09
C SER A 184 1.55 14.51 -7.53
N VAL A 185 0.26 14.26 -7.80
CA VAL A 185 -0.72 15.32 -8.09
C VAL A 185 -0.92 16.24 -6.88
N TRP A 186 -0.94 15.68 -5.67
CA TRP A 186 -1.05 16.46 -4.44
C TRP A 186 0.17 17.36 -4.21
N ASP A 187 1.38 16.81 -4.35
CA ASP A 187 2.63 17.56 -4.19
C ASP A 187 2.72 18.69 -5.23
N LEU A 188 2.35 18.43 -6.49
CA LEU A 188 2.24 19.46 -7.54
C LEU A 188 1.23 20.55 -7.20
N LYS A 189 0.10 20.21 -6.54
CA LYS A 189 -0.86 21.22 -6.08
C LYS A 189 -0.29 22.10 -4.97
N GLN A 190 0.61 21.57 -4.13
CA GLN A 190 1.28 22.38 -3.11
C GLN A 190 2.31 23.34 -3.72
N THR A 191 3.02 22.93 -4.79
CA THR A 191 4.00 23.79 -5.48
C THR A 191 3.35 24.77 -6.46
N HIS A 192 2.20 24.41 -7.04
CA HIS A 192 1.45 25.23 -8.00
C HIS A 192 -0.03 25.40 -7.58
N PRO A 193 -0.32 26.23 -6.55
CA PRO A 193 -1.69 26.37 -6.04
C PRO A 193 -2.66 27.01 -7.04
N THR A 194 -2.18 27.85 -7.94
CA THR A 194 -2.99 28.60 -8.91
C THR A 194 -3.32 27.84 -10.19
N ASP A 195 -2.59 26.75 -10.46
CA ASP A 195 -2.71 26.02 -11.72
C ASP A 195 -4.05 25.29 -11.83
N SER A 196 -4.53 25.18 -13.08
CA SER A 196 -5.77 24.48 -13.36
C SER A 196 -5.62 22.97 -13.13
N ALA A 197 -6.72 22.29 -12.82
CA ALA A 197 -6.71 20.83 -12.68
C ALA A 197 -6.27 20.10 -13.97
N TYR A 198 -6.45 20.73 -15.13
CA TYR A 198 -5.97 20.19 -16.39
C TYR A 198 -4.43 20.23 -16.44
N ASP A 199 -3.85 21.41 -16.19
CA ASP A 199 -2.40 21.64 -16.26
C ASP A 199 -1.65 20.80 -15.23
N LEU A 200 -2.16 20.74 -13.99
CA LEU A 200 -1.65 19.84 -12.95
C LEU A 200 -1.69 18.37 -13.38
N GLY A 201 -2.74 17.97 -14.11
CA GLY A 201 -2.84 16.63 -14.67
C GLY A 201 -1.78 16.35 -15.73
N ILE A 202 -1.51 17.30 -16.61
CA ILE A 202 -0.45 17.20 -17.63
C ILE A 202 0.93 17.12 -16.95
N LEU A 203 1.19 17.99 -15.97
CA LEU A 203 2.45 18.00 -15.19
C LEU A 203 2.66 16.66 -14.45
N ALA A 204 1.58 16.05 -13.94
CA ALA A 204 1.62 14.73 -13.33
C ALA A 204 1.76 13.56 -14.34
N GLY A 205 1.88 13.85 -15.64
CA GLY A 205 2.06 12.87 -16.70
C GLY A 205 0.76 12.24 -17.23
N LEU A 206 -0.42 12.81 -16.93
CA LEU A 206 -1.67 12.37 -17.54
C LEU A 206 -1.73 12.89 -18.98
N ARG A 207 -2.08 12.00 -19.92
CA ARG A 207 -2.11 12.32 -21.35
C ARG A 207 -3.54 12.33 -21.87
N PRO A 208 -4.09 13.49 -22.30
CA PRO A 208 -5.37 13.54 -22.97
C PRO A 208 -5.26 12.89 -24.34
N ASN A 209 -6.29 12.12 -24.73
CA ASN A 209 -6.42 11.66 -26.10
C ASN A 209 -6.93 12.82 -26.97
N LEU A 210 -6.02 13.59 -27.56
CA LEU A 210 -6.35 14.71 -28.43
C LEU A 210 -6.30 14.27 -29.89
N MET A 211 -7.34 14.60 -30.64
CA MET A 211 -7.37 14.47 -32.10
C MET A 211 -6.66 15.66 -32.74
N SER A 212 -5.99 15.41 -33.88
CA SER A 212 -5.33 16.46 -34.65
C SER A 212 -6.34 17.47 -35.19
N LEU A 213 -5.96 18.75 -35.16
CA LEU A 213 -6.76 19.82 -35.74
C LEU A 213 -6.82 19.69 -37.26
N SER A 214 -7.88 20.25 -37.86
CA SER A 214 -8.05 20.25 -39.32
C SER A 214 -6.86 20.94 -40.00
N LYS A 215 -6.21 20.24 -40.94
CA LYS A 215 -4.96 20.66 -41.63
C LYS A 215 -5.06 22.03 -42.33
N TYR A 216 -6.26 22.44 -42.71
CA TYR A 216 -6.50 23.67 -43.49
C TYR A 216 -7.11 24.82 -42.67
N GLY A 217 -7.06 24.76 -41.33
CA GLY A 217 -7.64 25.81 -40.49
C GLY A 217 -9.16 25.98 -40.68
N ALA A 218 -9.83 24.99 -41.28
CA ALA A 218 -11.26 25.06 -41.55
C ALA A 218 -12.04 24.90 -40.24
N THR A 219 -12.44 26.01 -39.64
CA THR A 219 -13.09 26.06 -38.31
C THR A 219 -14.58 25.74 -38.34
N ARG A 220 -15.25 25.85 -39.51
CA ARG A 220 -16.73 25.80 -39.63
C ARG A 220 -17.27 24.51 -40.26
N THR A 221 -16.43 23.50 -40.51
CA THR A 221 -16.90 22.20 -41.00
C THR A 221 -17.42 21.33 -39.86
N SER A 222 -18.42 20.45 -40.12
CA SER A 222 -18.94 19.52 -39.12
C SER A 222 -17.83 18.70 -38.46
N LYS A 223 -16.88 18.23 -39.27
CA LYS A 223 -15.71 17.47 -38.81
C LYS A 223 -14.80 18.27 -37.87
N ALA A 224 -14.61 19.57 -38.13
CA ALA A 224 -13.82 20.42 -37.25
C ALA A 224 -14.52 20.65 -35.90
N LEU A 225 -15.84 20.86 -35.92
CA LEU A 225 -16.65 20.97 -34.70
C LEU A 225 -16.64 19.67 -33.88
N GLU A 226 -16.67 18.50 -34.53
CA GLU A 226 -16.56 17.20 -33.85
C GLU A 226 -15.19 17.01 -33.18
N ILE A 227 -14.09 17.35 -33.87
CA ILE A 227 -12.73 17.31 -33.32
C ILE A 227 -12.62 18.24 -32.10
N GLU A 228 -13.15 19.46 -32.18
CA GLU A 228 -13.13 20.41 -31.08
C GLU A 228 -13.90 19.88 -29.86
N ARG A 229 -15.11 19.34 -30.07
CA ARG A 229 -15.90 18.70 -29.00
C ARG A 229 -15.16 17.52 -28.38
N HIS A 230 -14.51 16.69 -29.18
CA HIS A 230 -13.70 15.56 -28.70
C HIS A 230 -12.56 16.04 -27.82
N ASN A 231 -11.77 17.01 -28.30
CA ASN A 231 -10.64 17.57 -27.57
C ASN A 231 -11.08 18.25 -26.27
N LYS A 232 -12.22 18.96 -26.29
CA LYS A 232 -12.83 19.54 -25.09
C LYS A 232 -13.19 18.46 -24.06
N ARG A 233 -13.82 17.36 -24.48
CA ARG A 233 -14.14 16.22 -23.60
C ARG A 233 -12.88 15.56 -23.04
N ALA A 234 -11.84 15.38 -23.86
CA ALA A 234 -10.57 14.83 -23.42
C ALA A 234 -9.91 15.69 -22.33
N ARG A 235 -9.90 17.02 -22.50
CA ARG A 235 -9.41 17.97 -21.48
C ARG A 235 -10.20 17.87 -20.18
N ILE A 236 -11.54 17.88 -20.26
CA ILE A 236 -12.42 17.72 -19.09
C ILE A 236 -12.16 16.39 -18.37
N SER A 237 -11.92 15.31 -19.12
CA SER A 237 -11.61 13.99 -18.55
C SER A 237 -10.34 14.03 -17.71
N ILE A 238 -9.27 14.67 -18.20
CA ILE A 238 -8.02 14.86 -17.44
C ILE A 238 -8.28 15.69 -16.18
N SER A 239 -8.95 16.84 -16.28
CA SER A 239 -9.30 17.65 -15.11
C SER A 239 -10.09 16.87 -14.07
N ASN A 240 -11.07 16.06 -14.52
CA ASN A 240 -11.84 15.20 -13.63
C ASN A 240 -10.98 14.13 -12.97
N GLN A 241 -10.03 13.54 -13.69
CA GLN A 241 -9.08 12.58 -13.13
C GLN A 241 -8.16 13.22 -12.09
N THR A 242 -7.59 14.40 -12.38
CA THR A 242 -6.78 15.16 -11.43
C THR A 242 -7.58 15.49 -10.17
N ASN A 243 -8.80 16.00 -10.32
CA ASN A 243 -9.67 16.32 -9.19
C ASN A 243 -10.02 15.08 -8.34
N ARG A 244 -10.20 13.91 -8.98
CA ARG A 244 -10.37 12.65 -8.23
C ARG A 244 -9.13 12.33 -7.42
N TYR A 245 -7.94 12.43 -8.00
CA TYR A 245 -6.68 12.19 -7.29
C TYR A 245 -6.46 13.18 -6.14
N LEU A 246 -6.78 14.47 -6.32
CA LEU A 246 -6.70 15.46 -5.25
C LEU A 246 -7.61 15.11 -4.05
N ARG A 247 -8.89 14.77 -4.31
CA ARG A 247 -9.81 14.35 -3.25
C ARG A 247 -9.34 13.07 -2.55
N THR A 248 -8.83 12.11 -3.32
CA THR A 248 -8.26 10.87 -2.76
C THR A 248 -7.02 11.15 -1.91
N ALA A 249 -6.14 12.05 -2.35
CA ALA A 249 -4.96 12.43 -1.59
C ALA A 249 -5.34 13.11 -0.27
N GLU A 250 -6.24 14.08 -0.30
CA GLU A 250 -6.75 14.76 0.89
C GLU A 250 -7.36 13.75 1.87
N GLN A 251 -8.17 12.83 1.38
CA GLN A 251 -8.76 11.77 2.18
C GLN A 251 -7.70 10.86 2.81
N TYR A 252 -6.72 10.40 2.05
CA TYR A 252 -5.66 9.52 2.56
C TYR A 252 -4.78 10.25 3.57
N ILE A 253 -4.42 11.51 3.33
CA ILE A 253 -3.64 12.34 4.26
C ILE A 253 -4.41 12.55 5.56
N HIS A 254 -5.72 12.78 5.49
CA HIS A 254 -6.56 12.87 6.68
C HIS A 254 -6.61 11.53 7.42
N ASN A 255 -6.84 10.43 6.72
CA ASN A 255 -7.06 9.10 7.32
C ASN A 255 -5.79 8.51 7.96
N VAL A 256 -4.61 8.70 7.37
CA VAL A 256 -3.34 8.28 8.01
C VAL A 256 -3.13 8.99 9.35
N GLY A 257 -3.66 10.21 9.52
CA GLY A 257 -3.66 10.93 10.79
C GLY A 257 -4.51 10.28 11.88
N HIS A 258 -5.45 9.39 11.50
CA HIS A 258 -6.26 8.59 12.41
C HIS A 258 -5.81 7.12 12.46
N GLY A 259 -4.65 6.80 11.88
CA GLY A 259 -4.15 5.42 11.79
C GLY A 259 -4.82 4.57 10.70
N GLU A 260 -5.66 5.15 9.84
CA GLU A 260 -6.45 4.41 8.86
C GLU A 260 -5.88 4.53 7.44
N PHE A 261 -5.48 3.41 6.80
CA PHE A 261 -4.96 3.45 5.44
C PHE A 261 -4.92 2.08 4.73
N PRO A 262 -5.05 2.02 3.40
CA PRO A 262 -5.82 2.92 2.55
C PRO A 262 -7.31 2.66 2.81
N LYS A 263 -8.02 3.68 3.30
CA LYS A 263 -9.48 3.62 3.49
C LYS A 263 -10.13 4.69 2.63
N ALA A 264 -10.89 4.27 1.62
CA ALA A 264 -11.75 5.18 0.87
C ALA A 264 -13.10 5.28 1.60
N LEU A 265 -13.59 6.50 1.83
CA LEU A 265 -15.01 6.67 2.16
C LEU A 265 -15.82 6.07 1.01
N ARG A 266 -16.80 5.21 1.32
CA ARG A 266 -17.71 4.66 0.31
C ARG A 266 -18.28 5.85 -0.49
N ARG A 267 -18.12 5.78 -1.82
CA ARG A 267 -18.84 6.67 -2.74
C ARG A 267 -20.31 6.32 -2.75
#